data_AF-A0A2C9LHC2-F1
#
_entry.id   AF-A0A2C9LHC2-F1
#
_cell.length_a   1.000
_cell.length_b   1.000
_cell.length_c   1.000
_cell.angle_alpha   90.00
_cell.angle_beta   90.00
_cell.angle_gamma   90.00
#
_symmetry.space_group_name_H-M   'P 1'
#
loop_
_entity.id
_entity.type
_entity.pdbx_description
1 polymer ?
#
loop_
_entity_poly.entity_id
_entity_poly.type
_entity_poly.pdbx_seq_one_letter_code
_entity_poly.pdbx_strand_id
1 'polypeptide(L)'
;MNAIKDGWFSEINELWPGQSMSLEVDDVLYHEKSKYQDILVFKSKTFGNVLVLDGVIQCTEKDEFSYQEMLAHLPLCSHKNPKKVLIIGGGDGGVAREVLKHECVEEVHMCEIDQVSNVSFYIIFFPIKQTFHL
;
A
#
# COMPACT_ATOMS: atom_id res chain seq x y z
N MET A 1 8.12 -7.22 -19.60
CA MET A 1 8.07 -8.66 -19.33
C MET A 1 6.68 -8.97 -18.80
N ASN A 2 6.01 -10.05 -19.23
CA ASN A 2 4.77 -10.46 -18.56
C ASN A 2 5.11 -10.75 -17.09
N ALA A 3 4.69 -9.85 -16.19
CA ALA A 3 4.94 -9.96 -14.76
C ALA A 3 4.27 -11.21 -14.16
N ILE A 4 3.24 -11.70 -14.85
CA ILE A 4 2.49 -12.90 -14.50
C ILE A 4 2.82 -14.00 -15.50
N LYS A 5 3.24 -15.17 -15.01
CA LYS A 5 3.55 -16.36 -15.80
C LYS A 5 2.80 -17.55 -15.23
N ASP A 6 2.12 -18.28 -16.09
CA ASP A 6 1.35 -19.48 -15.72
C ASP A 6 0.36 -19.25 -14.55
N GLY A 7 -0.21 -18.03 -14.46
CA GLY A 7 -1.13 -17.64 -13.40
C GLY A 7 -0.47 -17.16 -12.10
N TRP A 8 0.85 -17.04 -12.05
CA TRP A 8 1.59 -16.60 -10.86
C TRP A 8 2.32 -15.27 -11.11
N PHE A 9 2.16 -14.34 -10.17
CA PHE A 9 3.06 -13.19 -10.04
C PHE A 9 4.23 -13.61 -9.16
N SER A 10 5.46 -13.28 -9.57
CA SER A 10 6.67 -13.54 -8.77
C SER A 10 7.48 -12.27 -8.60
N GLU A 11 7.68 -11.86 -7.37
CA GLU A 11 8.47 -10.69 -7.01
C GLU A 11 9.97 -11.04 -7.09
N ILE A 12 10.65 -10.46 -8.07
CA ILE A 12 12.08 -10.70 -8.35
C ILE A 12 12.77 -9.34 -8.43
N ASN A 13 13.79 -9.12 -7.61
CA ASN A 13 14.53 -7.86 -7.56
C ASN A 13 16.01 -8.09 -7.22
N GLU A 14 16.88 -7.19 -7.68
CA GLU A 14 18.33 -7.23 -7.41
C GLU A 14 18.69 -7.01 -5.93
N LEU A 15 17.79 -6.41 -5.15
CA LEU A 15 17.98 -6.22 -3.70
C LEU A 15 17.90 -7.52 -2.89
N TRP A 16 17.32 -8.59 -3.44
CA TRP A 16 17.23 -9.92 -2.79
C TRP A 16 17.57 -11.07 -3.77
N PRO A 17 18.84 -11.18 -4.19
CA PRO A 17 19.25 -12.17 -5.18
C PRO A 17 19.06 -13.60 -4.65
N GLY A 18 18.54 -14.50 -5.51
CA GLY A 18 18.41 -15.93 -5.21
C GLY A 18 17.14 -16.34 -4.46
N GLN A 19 16.23 -15.40 -4.19
CA GLN A 19 14.93 -15.65 -3.56
C GLN A 19 13.81 -14.89 -4.26
N SER A 20 12.57 -15.37 -4.14
CA SER A 20 11.37 -14.70 -4.64
C SER A 20 10.15 -15.13 -3.84
N MET A 21 9.19 -14.22 -3.68
CA MET A 21 7.84 -14.55 -3.23
C MET A 21 6.91 -14.62 -4.44
N SER A 22 6.08 -15.66 -4.50
CA SER A 22 5.12 -15.83 -5.58
C SER A 22 3.69 -15.90 -5.03
N LEU A 23 2.78 -15.19 -5.68
CA LEU A 23 1.36 -15.17 -5.37
C LEU A 23 0.56 -15.61 -6.60
N GLU A 24 -0.36 -16.56 -6.41
CA GLU A 24 -1.27 -16.99 -7.47
C GLU A 24 -2.29 -15.89 -7.74
N VAL A 25 -2.45 -15.54 -9.01
CA VAL A 25 -3.32 -14.48 -9.49
C VAL A 25 -4.70 -15.06 -9.80
N ASP A 26 -5.73 -14.45 -9.22
CA ASP A 26 -7.14 -14.68 -9.55
C ASP A 26 -7.55 -13.84 -10.76
N ASP A 27 -7.29 -12.53 -10.70
CA ASP A 27 -7.64 -11.57 -11.76
C ASP A 27 -6.71 -10.34 -11.72
N VAL A 28 -6.47 -9.72 -12.88
CA VAL A 28 -5.74 -8.45 -12.97
C VAL A 28 -6.75 -7.31 -12.97
N LEU A 29 -6.71 -6.48 -11.92
CA LEU A 29 -7.68 -5.41 -11.71
C LEU A 29 -7.26 -4.10 -12.38
N TYR A 30 -5.95 -3.84 -12.44
CA TYR A 30 -5.39 -2.64 -13.01
C TYR A 30 -3.93 -2.85 -13.41
N HIS A 31 -3.50 -2.27 -14.54
CA HIS A 31 -2.09 -2.18 -14.90
C HIS A 31 -1.85 -0.91 -15.71
N GLU A 32 -1.04 0.01 -15.19
CA GLU A 32 -0.67 1.25 -15.87
C GLU A 32 0.77 1.63 -15.52
N LYS A 33 1.50 2.19 -16.49
CA LYS A 33 2.77 2.84 -16.23
C LYS A 33 2.57 4.34 -16.10
N SER A 34 2.79 4.88 -14.90
CA SER A 34 2.73 6.32 -14.64
C SER A 34 4.00 7.03 -15.12
N LYS A 35 4.09 8.33 -14.85
CA LYS A 35 5.34 9.09 -15.04
C LYS A 35 6.49 8.57 -14.16
N TYR A 36 6.17 7.93 -13.04
CA TYR A 36 7.13 7.58 -12.00
C TYR A 36 7.45 6.07 -11.98
N GLN A 37 6.46 5.20 -12.17
CA GLN A 37 6.60 3.76 -11.94
C GLN A 37 5.57 2.93 -12.72
N ASP A 38 5.80 1.63 -12.81
CA ASP A 38 4.81 0.62 -13.24
C ASP A 38 3.90 0.23 -12.08
N ILE A 39 2.59 0.37 -12.25
CA ILE A 39 1.58 0.15 -11.21
C ILE A 39 0.72 -1.04 -11.64
N LEU A 40 0.75 -2.12 -10.85
CA LEU A 40 -0.05 -3.31 -11.05
C LEU A 40 -0.91 -3.55 -9.81
N VAL A 41 -2.21 -3.74 -10.02
CA VAL A 41 -3.12 -4.24 -9.00
C VAL A 41 -3.75 -5.53 -9.50
N PHE A 42 -3.63 -6.58 -8.70
CA PHE A 42 -4.26 -7.86 -9.00
C PHE A 42 -4.93 -8.42 -7.76
N LYS A 43 -5.97 -9.21 -7.97
CA LYS A 43 -6.57 -10.02 -6.93
C LYS A 43 -5.82 -11.34 -6.86
N SER A 44 -5.29 -11.66 -5.69
CA SER A 44 -4.65 -12.95 -5.44
C SER A 44 -5.67 -13.99 -4.97
N LYS A 45 -5.34 -15.28 -5.10
CA LYS A 45 -6.19 -16.37 -4.59
C LYS A 45 -6.33 -16.38 -3.07
N THR A 46 -5.30 -15.97 -2.33
CA THR A 46 -5.22 -16.19 -0.88
C THR A 46 -4.82 -14.99 -0.02
N PHE A 47 -4.51 -13.84 -0.63
CA PHE A 47 -4.07 -12.60 0.04
C PHE A 47 -4.97 -11.39 -0.26
N GLY A 48 -6.09 -11.59 -0.97
CA GLY A 48 -6.96 -10.50 -1.40
C GLY A 48 -6.33 -9.68 -2.52
N ASN A 49 -6.67 -8.39 -2.61
CA ASN A 49 -6.06 -7.48 -3.57
C ASN A 49 -4.62 -7.16 -3.18
N VAL A 50 -3.76 -7.01 -4.20
CA VAL A 50 -2.32 -6.83 -4.07
C VAL A 50 -1.89 -5.63 -4.91
N LEU A 51 -1.18 -4.68 -4.28
CA LEU A 51 -0.56 -3.55 -4.95
C LEU A 51 0.90 -3.86 -5.23
N VAL A 52 1.31 -3.67 -6.47
CA VAL A 52 2.69 -3.85 -6.93
C VAL A 52 3.15 -2.56 -7.63
N LEU A 53 4.31 -2.06 -7.23
CA LEU A 53 4.97 -0.91 -7.83
C LEU A 53 6.37 -1.33 -8.33
N ASP A 54 6.66 -1.09 -9.60
CA ASP A 54 7.90 -1.50 -10.28
C ASP A 54 8.29 -2.98 -10.03
N GLY A 55 7.27 -3.85 -9.96
CA GLY A 55 7.46 -5.28 -9.73
C GLY A 55 7.68 -5.68 -8.26
N VAL A 56 7.56 -4.75 -7.32
CA VAL A 56 7.69 -4.98 -5.87
C VAL A 56 6.32 -4.86 -5.19
N ILE A 57 5.96 -5.87 -4.40
CA ILE A 57 4.72 -5.90 -3.61
C ILE A 57 4.81 -4.82 -2.53
N GLN A 58 3.84 -3.91 -2.53
CA GLN A 58 3.75 -2.85 -1.53
C GLN A 58 2.83 -3.25 -0.37
N CYS A 59 1.68 -3.85 -0.68
CA CYS A 59 0.74 -4.33 0.31
C CYS A 59 -0.18 -5.42 -0.24
N THR A 60 -0.72 -6.22 0.69
CA THR A 60 -1.85 -7.12 0.43
C THR A 60 -2.94 -6.87 1.47
N GLU A 61 -4.20 -7.04 1.10
CA GLU A 61 -5.32 -6.88 2.05
C GLU A 61 -5.20 -7.78 3.29
N LYS A 62 -4.55 -8.94 3.14
CA LYS A 62 -4.47 -9.94 4.20
C LYS A 62 -3.48 -9.58 5.30
N ASP A 63 -2.41 -8.86 5.00
CA ASP A 63 -1.29 -8.62 5.93
C ASP A 63 -0.85 -7.17 6.07
N GLU A 64 -1.45 -6.22 5.33
CA GLU A 64 -1.10 -4.80 5.39
C GLU A 64 -1.15 -4.22 6.81
N PHE A 65 -2.05 -4.75 7.66
CA PHE A 65 -2.23 -4.31 9.04
C PHE A 65 -0.92 -4.39 9.83
N SER A 66 -0.11 -5.43 9.60
CA SER A 66 1.13 -5.62 10.36
C SER A 66 2.15 -4.52 10.04
N TYR A 67 2.20 -4.05 8.80
CA TYR A 67 3.09 -2.95 8.41
C TYR A 67 2.52 -1.61 8.84
N GLN A 68 1.25 -1.35 8.51
CA GLN A 68 0.60 -0.06 8.72
C GLN A 68 0.44 0.29 10.20
N GLU A 69 -0.03 -0.67 11.03
CA GLU A 69 -0.16 -0.46 12.48
C GLU A 69 1.19 -0.21 13.13
N MET A 70 2.22 -0.97 12.75
CA MET A 70 3.55 -0.81 13.31
C MET A 70 4.18 0.53 12.91
N LEU A 71 4.05 0.92 11.65
CA LEU A 71 4.60 2.18 11.16
C LEU A 71 3.90 3.39 11.76
N ALA A 72 2.59 3.30 12.03
CA ALA A 72 1.83 4.38 12.66
C ALA A 72 1.99 4.41 14.19
N HIS A 73 1.76 3.29 14.86
CA HIS A 73 1.60 3.26 16.30
C HIS A 73 2.92 3.29 17.07
N LEU A 74 4.01 2.72 16.54
CA LEU A 74 5.32 2.83 17.21
C LEU A 74 5.72 4.29 17.48
N PRO A 75 5.74 5.21 16.50
CA PRO A 75 6.09 6.60 16.76
C PRO A 75 5.00 7.34 17.56
N LEU A 76 3.72 7.13 17.28
CA LEU A 76 2.62 7.85 17.94
C LEU A 76 2.49 7.50 19.42
N CYS A 77 2.62 6.21 19.78
CA CYS A 77 2.59 5.78 21.18
C CYS A 77 3.86 6.14 21.96
N SER A 78 4.95 6.50 21.27
CA SER A 78 6.21 6.93 21.89
C SER A 78 6.28 8.43 22.11
N HIS A 79 5.42 9.21 21.45
CA HIS A 79 5.34 10.65 21.59
C HIS A 79 4.22 11.03 22.58
N LYS A 80 4.48 11.96 23.51
CA LYS A 80 3.52 12.28 24.58
C LYS A 80 2.20 12.88 24.10
N ASN A 81 2.22 13.63 23.00
CA ASN A 81 1.05 14.31 22.45
C ASN A 81 1.24 14.67 20.96
N PRO A 82 1.22 13.67 20.05
CA PRO A 82 1.46 13.90 18.62
C PRO A 82 0.26 14.56 17.94
N LYS A 83 0.29 15.89 17.79
CA LYS A 83 -0.82 16.66 17.20
C LYS A 83 -0.76 16.80 15.68
N LYS A 84 0.44 16.87 15.11
CA LYS A 84 0.65 17.09 13.68
C LYS A 84 1.54 15.99 13.14
N VAL A 85 1.07 15.29 12.12
CA VAL A 85 1.76 14.13 11.54
C VAL A 85 2.00 14.39 10.06
N LEU A 86 3.22 14.11 9.60
CA LEU A 86 3.59 14.13 8.20
C LEU A 86 3.87 12.69 7.75
N ILE A 87 3.16 12.24 6.72
CA ILE A 87 3.36 10.97 6.03
C ILE A 87 3.98 11.28 4.67
N ILE A 88 5.12 10.67 4.38
CA ILE A 88 5.78 10.75 3.07
C ILE A 88 5.57 9.42 2.36
N GLY A 89 5.00 9.47 1.15
CA GLY A 89 4.44 8.31 0.48
C GLY A 89 3.09 7.92 1.10
N GLY A 90 2.82 6.61 1.14
CA GLY A 90 1.56 6.10 1.70
C GLY A 90 0.39 6.30 0.75
N GLY A 91 0.61 6.19 -0.56
CA GLY A 91 -0.45 6.22 -1.58
C GLY A 91 -1.60 5.22 -1.32
N ASP A 92 -1.34 4.16 -0.55
CA ASP A 92 -2.35 3.21 -0.06
C ASP A 92 -3.25 3.77 1.06
N GLY A 93 -2.92 4.90 1.67
CA GLY A 93 -3.75 5.53 2.72
C GLY A 93 -3.93 4.71 4.01
N GLY A 94 -3.40 3.50 4.12
CA GLY A 94 -3.58 2.65 5.29
C GLY A 94 -2.81 3.16 6.51
N VAL A 95 -1.63 3.74 6.31
CA VAL A 95 -0.91 4.42 7.41
C VAL A 95 -1.73 5.62 7.93
N ALA A 96 -2.32 6.42 7.03
CA ALA A 96 -3.15 7.55 7.41
C ALA A 96 -4.39 7.10 8.21
N ARG A 97 -5.03 5.99 7.79
CA ARG A 97 -6.12 5.35 8.54
C ARG A 97 -5.71 5.03 9.98
N GLU A 98 -4.52 4.46 10.18
CA GLU A 98 -4.03 4.12 11.52
C GLU A 98 -3.66 5.34 12.36
N VAL A 99 -3.07 6.37 11.74
CA VAL A 99 -2.77 7.66 12.40
C VAL A 99 -4.04 8.33 12.92
N LEU A 100 -5.11 8.35 12.12
CA LEU A 100 -6.38 8.99 12.45
C LEU A 100 -7.15 8.29 13.59
N LYS A 101 -6.72 7.11 14.05
CA LYS A 101 -7.28 6.48 15.26
C LYS A 101 -6.84 7.17 16.56
N HIS A 102 -5.82 8.03 16.52
CA HIS A 102 -5.31 8.75 17.69
C HIS A 102 -6.04 10.07 17.85
N GLU A 103 -6.97 10.17 18.81
CA GLU A 103 -7.82 11.35 19.04
C GLU A 103 -7.05 12.67 19.29
N CYS A 104 -5.79 12.59 19.73
CA CYS A 104 -4.94 13.75 19.95
C CYS A 104 -4.34 14.34 18.66
N VAL A 105 -4.41 13.62 17.54
CA VAL A 105 -3.95 14.09 16.23
C VAL A 105 -4.96 15.09 15.69
N GLU A 106 -4.48 16.28 15.36
CA GLU A 106 -5.27 17.41 14.84
C GLU A 106 -5.07 17.58 13.33
N GLU A 107 -3.87 17.28 12.82
CA GLU A 107 -3.52 17.42 11.40
C GLU A 107 -2.70 16.23 10.90
N VAL A 108 -3.08 15.70 9.74
CA VAL A 108 -2.30 14.71 8.97
C VAL A 108 -2.01 15.27 7.60
N HIS A 109 -0.74 15.47 7.29
CA HIS A 109 -0.27 15.88 5.97
C HIS A 109 0.31 14.67 5.27
N MET A 110 -0.19 14.34 4.08
CA MET A 110 0.35 13.25 3.27
C MET A 110 0.91 13.79 1.96
N CYS A 111 2.14 13.41 1.66
CA CYS A 111 2.83 13.83 0.45
C CYS A 111 3.12 12.62 -0.43
N GLU A 112 2.33 12.45 -1.49
CA GLU A 112 2.50 11.43 -2.51
C GLU A 112 2.89 12.11 -3.83
N ILE A 113 3.95 11.60 -4.47
CA ILE A 113 4.50 12.18 -5.71
C ILE A 113 3.77 11.68 -6.95
N ASP A 114 3.27 10.44 -6.90
CA ASP A 114 2.62 9.81 -8.04
C ASP A 114 1.10 9.94 -7.95
N GLN A 115 0.54 10.73 -8.87
CA GLN A 115 -0.90 10.98 -8.91
C GLN A 115 -1.71 9.74 -9.31
N VAL A 116 -1.11 8.76 -10.00
CA VAL A 116 -1.83 7.55 -10.40
C VAL A 116 -2.01 6.61 -9.21
N SER A 117 -1.02 6.50 -8.32
CA SER A 117 -1.07 5.68 -7.10
C SER A 117 -1.47 6.48 -5.86
N ASN A 118 -2.33 7.49 -6.00
CA ASN A 118 -2.79 8.32 -4.88
C ASN A 118 -3.88 7.63 -4.03
N VAL A 119 -4.34 8.29 -2.98
CA VAL A 119 -5.38 7.75 -2.08
C VAL A 119 -6.66 7.33 -2.81
N SER A 120 -7.08 8.08 -3.83
CA SER A 120 -8.28 7.75 -4.60
C SER A 120 -8.12 6.44 -5.35
N PHE A 121 -6.92 6.16 -5.85
CA PHE A 121 -6.59 4.88 -6.47
C PHE A 121 -6.75 3.73 -5.48
N TYR A 122 -6.23 3.89 -4.27
CA TYR A 122 -6.38 2.87 -3.24
C TYR A 122 -7.84 2.65 -2.83
N ILE A 123 -8.64 3.72 -2.64
CA ILE A 123 -10.06 3.59 -2.27
C ILE A 123 -10.85 2.73 -3.28
N ILE A 124 -10.49 2.79 -4.57
CA ILE A 124 -11.15 2.01 -5.63
C ILE A 124 -10.87 0.51 -5.47
N PHE A 125 -9.63 0.15 -5.15
CA PHE A 125 -9.19 -1.25 -5.16
C PHE A 125 -9.12 -1.90 -3.78
N PHE A 126 -9.07 -1.13 -2.71
CA PHE A 126 -8.94 -1.60 -1.33
C PHE A 126 -10.02 -0.93 -0.49
N PRO A 127 -11.26 -1.45 -0.53
CA PRO A 127 -12.39 -0.80 0.12
C PRO A 127 -12.20 -0.78 1.64
N ILE A 128 -11.91 0.40 2.16
CA ILE A 128 -11.77 0.67 3.59
C ILE A 128 -13.17 0.79 4.17
N LYS A 129 -13.44 0.18 5.33
CA LYS A 129 -14.70 0.37 6.08
C LYS A 129 -14.83 1.76 6.73
N GLN A 130 -13.96 2.72 6.39
CA GLN A 130 -13.89 4.02 7.04
C GLN A 130 -13.79 5.13 5.99
N THR A 131 -14.72 6.07 6.05
CA THR A 131 -14.83 7.20 5.11
C THR A 131 -13.78 8.26 5.42
N PHE A 132 -12.93 8.60 4.46
CA PHE A 132 -12.06 9.77 4.54
C PHE A 132 -12.81 11.00 4.03
N HIS A 133 -12.78 12.09 4.79
CA HIS A 133 -13.06 13.43 4.28
C HIS A 133 -11.71 14.13 4.12
N LEU A 134 -11.23 14.20 2.87
CA LEU A 134 -10.04 14.97 2.49
C LEU A 134 -10.42 16.43 2.25
#